data_AF-I3UFD8-F1
#
_entry.id   AF-I3UFD8-F1
#
_cell.length_a   1.000
_cell.length_b   1.000
_cell.length_c   1.000
_cell.angle_alpha   90.00
_cell.angle_beta   90.00
_cell.angle_gamma   90.00
#
_symmetry.space_group_name_H-M   'P 1'
#
loop_
_entity.id
_entity.type
_entity.pdbx_description
1 polymer ?
#
loop_
_entity_poly.entity_id
_entity_poly.type
_entity_poly.pdbx_seq_one_letter_code
_entity_poly.pdbx_strand_id
1 'polypeptide(L)'
;MSVIFVVLTVCVLLAEQQANPALSSLPIDQGAQALLQSGGNMEGKEVRFGIVGSALFAAVTTAASCGAVVAMHDSFMPLGGMVPLLLMQLGEVVFGG
;
A
#
# COMPACT_ATOMS: atom_id res chain seq x y z
N MET A 1 9.29 -17.93 1.07
CA MET A 1 8.45 -16.98 0.28
C MET A 1 7.39 -16.31 1.13
N SER A 2 6.56 -17.03 1.88
CA SER A 2 5.53 -16.42 2.74
C SER A 2 6.06 -15.43 3.78
N VAL A 3 7.23 -15.69 4.38
CA VAL A 3 7.85 -14.74 5.33
C VAL A 3 8.21 -13.42 4.66
N ILE A 4 8.85 -13.47 3.48
CA ILE A 4 9.21 -12.27 2.70
C ILE A 4 7.95 -11.49 2.35
N PHE A 5 6.93 -12.18 1.84
CA PHE A 5 5.64 -11.59 1.51
C PHE A 5 4.99 -10.87 2.71
N VAL A 6 4.89 -11.54 3.86
CA VAL A 6 4.26 -10.96 5.05
C VAL A 6 5.03 -9.74 5.53
N VAL A 7 6.36 -9.81 5.61
CA VAL A 7 7.20 -8.69 6.06
C VAL A 7 7.03 -7.48 5.14
N LEU A 8 7.15 -7.69 3.83
CA LEU A 8 7.03 -6.62 2.84
C LEU A 8 5.62 -6.02 2.82
N THR A 9 4.58 -6.84 2.93
CA THR A 9 3.18 -6.37 3.03
C THR A 9 2.97 -5.51 4.26
N VAL A 10 3.52 -5.92 5.42
CA VAL A 10 3.47 -5.11 6.66
C VAL A 10 4.22 -3.79 6.47
N CYS A 11 5.37 -3.78 5.78
CA CYS A 11 6.08 -2.54 5.45
C CYS A 11 5.22 -1.58 4.63
N VAL A 12 4.51 -2.06 3.60
CA VAL A 12 3.58 -1.22 2.81
C VAL A 12 2.47 -0.68 3.72
N LEU A 13 1.86 -1.55 4.52
CA LEU A 13 0.76 -1.16 5.39
C LEU A 13 1.18 -0.09 6.40
N LEU A 14 2.31 -0.26 7.08
CA LEU A 14 2.84 0.72 8.04
C LEU A 14 3.25 2.03 7.37
N ALA A 15 3.71 2.00 6.11
CA ALA A 15 4.01 3.20 5.35
C ALA A 15 2.73 3.95 4.97
N GLU A 16 1.72 3.26 4.44
CA GLU A 16 0.46 3.89 4.00
C GLU A 16 -0.43 4.36 5.16
N GLN A 17 -0.28 3.75 6.34
CA GLN A 17 -1.02 4.18 7.54
C GLN A 17 -0.51 5.52 8.11
N GLN A 18 0.67 5.98 7.69
CA GLN A 18 1.20 7.28 8.09
C GLN A 18 0.47 8.40 7.36
N ALA A 19 0.27 9.52 8.05
CA ALA A 19 -0.27 10.73 7.43
C ALA A 19 0.72 11.25 6.39
N ASN A 20 0.21 11.67 5.22
CA ASN A 20 1.01 12.28 4.19
C ASN A 20 1.43 13.70 4.65
N PRO A 21 2.74 13.95 4.86
CA PRO A 21 3.23 15.25 5.33
C PRO A 21 2.89 16.39 4.37
N ALA A 22 2.75 16.13 3.07
CA ALA A 22 2.41 17.15 2.07
C ALA A 22 0.98 17.70 2.29
N LEU A 23 0.10 16.91 2.89
CA LEU A 23 -1.28 17.28 3.19
C LEU A 23 -1.44 17.84 4.62
N SER A 24 -0.38 17.90 5.42
CA SER A 24 -0.44 18.37 6.82
C SER A 24 -0.77 19.86 6.97
N SER A 25 -0.50 20.67 5.95
CA SER A 25 -0.81 22.10 5.92
C SER A 25 -2.27 22.38 5.53
N LEU A 26 -2.99 21.36 5.06
CA LEU A 26 -4.37 21.46 4.62
C LEU A 26 -5.31 21.02 5.75
N PRO A 27 -6.55 21.55 5.81
CA PRO A 27 -7.55 21.13 6.79
C PRO A 27 -8.17 19.77 6.45
N ILE A 28 -7.32 18.75 6.25
CA ILE A 28 -7.71 17.38 5.91
C ILE A 28 -7.46 16.51 7.15
N ASP A 29 -8.51 15.90 7.67
CA ASP A 29 -8.37 14.90 8.73
C ASP A 29 -7.77 13.62 8.12
N GLN A 30 -6.55 13.29 8.52
CA GLN A 30 -5.85 12.07 8.12
C GLN A 30 -5.79 11.05 9.27
N GLY A 31 -6.45 11.34 10.40
CA GLY A 31 -6.55 10.43 11.52
C GLY A 31 -7.36 9.18 11.17
N ALA A 32 -6.96 8.04 11.72
CA ALA A 32 -7.77 6.83 11.64
C ALA A 32 -8.98 6.99 12.56
N GLN A 33 -10.18 6.95 11.97
CA GLN A 33 -11.45 6.99 12.69
C GLN A 33 -12.22 5.72 12.38
N ALA A 34 -12.46 4.90 13.41
CA ALA A 34 -13.01 3.55 13.29
C ALA A 34 -14.33 3.45 12.49
N LEU A 35 -15.09 4.54 12.38
CA LEU A 35 -16.41 4.58 11.73
C LEU A 35 -16.45 5.36 10.41
N LEU A 36 -15.49 6.25 10.15
CA LEU A 36 -15.61 7.24 9.08
C LEU A 36 -14.45 7.21 8.08
N GLN A 37 -13.22 6.89 8.51
CA GLN A 37 -12.07 6.95 7.62
C GLN A 37 -10.94 6.02 8.05
N SER A 38 -10.33 5.34 7.08
CA SER A 38 -9.19 4.43 7.28
C SER A 38 -7.99 5.11 7.95
N GLY A 39 -7.79 6.41 7.71
CA GLY A 39 -6.68 7.23 8.22
C GLY A 39 -5.32 6.88 7.63
N GLY A 40 -4.50 7.89 7.33
CA GLY A 40 -3.26 7.76 6.56
C GLY A 40 -3.44 8.23 5.12
N ASN A 41 -2.60 7.73 4.22
CA ASN A 41 -2.63 8.11 2.82
C ASN A 41 -3.82 7.47 2.10
N MET A 42 -4.81 8.26 1.68
CA MET A 42 -5.94 7.80 0.87
C MET A 42 -5.82 8.18 -0.60
N GLU A 43 -4.72 8.81 -1.02
CA GLU A 43 -4.48 9.16 -2.41
C GLU A 43 -4.31 7.90 -3.26
N GLY A 44 -5.06 7.82 -4.37
CA GLY A 44 -5.04 6.66 -5.26
C GLY A 44 -5.67 5.38 -4.69
N LYS A 45 -6.41 5.46 -3.57
CA LYS A 45 -7.08 4.31 -2.93
C LYS A 45 -8.60 4.42 -3.01
N GLU A 46 -9.24 3.27 -2.97
CA GLU A 46 -10.69 3.15 -2.99
C GLU A 46 -11.25 3.00 -1.57
N VAL A 47 -12.29 3.76 -1.24
CA VAL A 47 -12.96 3.70 0.08
C VAL A 47 -13.54 2.32 0.40
N ARG A 48 -13.84 1.52 -0.63
CA ARG A 48 -14.36 0.15 -0.52
C ARG A 48 -13.36 -0.82 0.09
N PHE A 49 -12.07 -0.61 -0.16
CA PHE A 49 -10.98 -1.49 0.31
C PHE A 49 -10.18 -0.88 1.46
N GLY A 50 -10.16 0.45 1.55
CA GLY A 50 -9.37 1.18 2.54
C GLY A 50 -7.86 0.94 2.38
N ILE A 51 -7.07 1.43 3.32
CA ILE A 51 -5.61 1.33 3.22
C ILE A 51 -5.14 -0.11 3.35
N VAL A 52 -5.71 -0.88 4.27
CA VAL A 52 -5.32 -2.28 4.52
C VAL A 52 -5.54 -3.13 3.26
N GLY A 53 -6.73 -3.03 2.64
CA GLY A 53 -7.04 -3.78 1.43
C GLY A 53 -6.17 -3.36 0.25
N SER A 54 -5.97 -2.06 0.06
CA SER A 54 -5.10 -1.54 -1.00
C SER A 54 -3.63 -1.91 -0.83
N ALA A 55 -3.08 -1.81 0.38
CA ALA A 55 -1.70 -2.17 0.70
C ALA A 55 -1.45 -3.67 0.51
N LEU A 56 -2.37 -4.51 1.00
CA LEU A 56 -2.32 -5.95 0.80
C LEU A 56 -2.36 -6.29 -0.70
N PHE A 57 -3.29 -5.72 -1.44
CA PHE A 57 -3.43 -6.03 -2.87
C PHE A 57 -2.23 -5.57 -3.70
N ALA A 58 -1.64 -4.41 -3.36
CA ALA A 58 -0.40 -3.94 -3.98
C ALA A 58 0.75 -4.93 -3.79
N ALA A 59 0.91 -5.48 -2.59
CA ALA A 59 1.91 -6.52 -2.35
C ALA A 59 1.57 -7.83 -3.06
N VAL A 60 0.30 -8.26 -3.08
CA VAL A 60 -0.13 -9.48 -3.77
C VAL A 60 0.11 -9.40 -5.26
N THR A 61 -0.37 -8.33 -5.91
CA THR A 61 -0.34 -8.22 -7.37
C THR A 61 1.08 -8.12 -7.93
N THR A 62 2.00 -7.52 -7.18
CA THR A 62 3.41 -7.38 -7.56
C THR A 62 4.29 -8.54 -7.12
N ALA A 63 3.93 -9.26 -6.05
CA ALA A 63 4.61 -10.51 -5.70
C ALA A 63 4.23 -11.63 -6.69
N ALA A 64 2.95 -11.74 -7.03
CA ALA A 64 2.41 -12.82 -7.85
C ALA A 64 2.39 -12.52 -9.37
N SER A 65 3.17 -11.54 -9.85
CA SER A 65 3.22 -11.15 -11.27
C SER A 65 1.83 -10.90 -11.93
N CYS A 66 0.81 -10.53 -11.15
CA CYS A 66 -0.56 -10.46 -11.64
C CYS A 66 -0.79 -9.19 -12.47
N GLY A 67 -0.27 -8.04 -12.01
CA GLY A 67 -0.40 -6.76 -12.69
C GLY A 67 -1.77 -6.06 -12.57
N ALA A 68 -2.74 -6.66 -11.87
CA ALA A 68 -4.00 -5.99 -11.53
C ALA A 68 -3.76 -4.85 -10.52
N VAL A 69 -4.41 -3.70 -10.69
CA VAL A 69 -4.18 -2.52 -9.84
C VAL A 69 -5.49 -2.05 -9.22
N VAL A 70 -5.63 -2.23 -7.91
CA VAL A 70 -6.80 -1.81 -7.11
C VAL A 70 -6.56 -0.46 -6.41
N ALA A 71 -5.30 -0.03 -6.33
CA ALA A 71 -4.91 1.31 -5.88
C ALA A 71 -3.70 1.78 -6.68
N MET A 72 -3.67 3.05 -7.06
CA MET A 72 -2.61 3.60 -7.91
C MET A 72 -1.28 3.62 -7.16
N HIS A 73 -0.34 2.77 -7.57
CA HIS A 73 0.97 2.64 -6.93
C HIS A 73 1.80 3.93 -6.95
N ASP A 74 1.57 4.79 -7.95
CA ASP A 74 2.25 6.09 -8.08
C ASP A 74 1.83 7.09 -6.98
N SER A 75 0.66 6.87 -6.35
CA SER A 75 0.17 7.67 -5.22
C SER A 75 0.56 7.10 -3.85
N PHE A 76 1.37 6.03 -3.79
CA PHE A 76 1.78 5.45 -2.52
C PHE A 76 2.84 6.32 -1.85
N MET A 77 2.94 6.21 -0.53
CA MET A 77 4.03 6.77 0.24
C MET A 77 5.37 6.20 -0.27
N PRO A 78 6.50 6.91 -0.14
CA PRO A 78 7.76 6.49 -0.74
C PRO A 78 8.16 5.05 -0.39
N LEU A 79 8.02 4.64 0.87
CA LEU A 79 8.26 3.26 1.30
C LEU A 79 7.15 2.29 0.85
N GLY A 80 5.91 2.76 0.76
CA GLY A 80 4.78 1.98 0.27
C GLY A 80 4.90 1.64 -1.22
N GLY A 81 5.45 2.54 -2.04
CA GLY A 81 5.72 2.31 -3.46
C GLY A 81 7.05 1.57 -3.73
N MET A 82 8.04 1.72 -2.85
CA MET A 82 9.32 1.01 -2.95
C MET A 82 9.15 -0.52 -2.86
N VAL A 83 8.24 -1.01 -2.02
CA VAL A 83 8.06 -2.45 -1.83
C VAL A 83 7.50 -3.16 -3.09
N PRO A 84 6.42 -2.67 -3.74
CA PRO A 84 5.98 -3.18 -5.04
C PRO A 84 7.10 -3.21 -6.08
N LEU A 85 7.91 -2.14 -6.17
CA LEU A 85 9.07 -2.11 -7.07
C LEU A 85 10.09 -3.20 -6.73
N LEU A 86 10.40 -3.38 -5.44
CA LEU A 86 11.33 -4.40 -4.98
C LEU A 86 10.82 -5.81 -5.31
N LEU A 87 9.54 -6.10 -5.08
CA LEU A 87 8.93 -7.40 -5.40
C LEU A 87 9.08 -7.77 -6.87
N MET A 88 8.89 -6.81 -7.77
CA MET A 88 9.11 -7.00 -9.21
C MET A 88 10.61 -7.15 -9.54
N GLN A 89 11.47 -6.31 -8.97
CA GLN A 89 12.93 -6.32 -9.23
C GLN A 89 13.64 -7.56 -8.68
N LEU A 90 13.08 -8.23 -7.67
CA LEU A 90 13.53 -9.54 -7.21
C LEU A 90 13.27 -10.66 -8.23
N GLY A 91 12.63 -10.35 -9.36
CA GLY A 91 12.29 -11.31 -10.42
C GLY A 91 11.03 -12.11 -10.11
N GLU A 92 10.09 -11.52 -9.35
CA GLU A 92 8.76 -12.09 -9.09
C GLU A 92 8.81 -13.51 -8.48
N VAL A 93 9.83 -13.76 -7.65
CA VAL A 93 10.07 -15.08 -7.04
C VAL A 93 9.16 -15.39 -5.85
N VAL A 94 8.41 -14.41 -5.37
CA VAL A 94 7.54 -14.54 -4.18
C VAL A 94 6.15 -14.92 -4.62
N PHE A 95 5.86 -16.22 -4.61
CA PHE A 95 4.67 -16.86 -5.20
C PHE A 95 4.66 -16.84 -6.73
N GLY A 96 5.07 -15.75 -7.36
CA GLY A 96 5.13 -15.63 -8.82
C GLY A 96 3.77 -15.77 -9.50
N GLY A 97 3.81 -15.79 -10.83
CA GLY A 97 2.66 -16.08 -11.69
C GLY A 97 2.56 -17.55 -12.07
#